data_AF-Q8ABR2-F1
#
_entry.id   AF-Q8ABR2-F1
#
_cell.length_a   1.000
_cell.length_b   1.000
_cell.length_c   1.000
_cell.angle_alpha   90.00
_cell.angle_beta   90.00
_cell.angle_gamma   90.00
#
_symmetry.space_group_name_H-M   'P 1'
#
loop_
_entity.id
_entity.type
_entity.pdbx_description
1 polymer ?
#
loop_
_entity_poly.entity_id
_entity_poly.type
_entity_poly.pdbx_seq_one_letter_code
_entity_poly.pdbx_strand_id
1 'polypeptide(L)'
;MFRRKAMISTGGFVAFPLAFFTDDATWSKLSGNGVACSMQPLFMFRFSGINISSNKETSDRMLLKLKACFLYADWMKTYLKRIECKNEQEKAFMQNILMGLKYKQLEWINWTTCRTNFKDFMKVYRNKEYRNICGTARWFVLLLRNINERFFVRKDYY
;
A
#
# COMPACT_ATOMS: atom_id res chain seq x y z
N MET A 1 0.94 3.94 21.58
CA MET A 1 2.22 4.66 21.69
C MET A 1 3.35 3.67 21.96
N PHE A 2 4.56 3.91 21.46
CA PHE A 2 5.71 3.05 21.69
C PHE A 2 6.82 3.80 22.44
N ARG A 3 7.62 3.10 23.25
CA ARG A 3 8.77 3.71 23.94
C ARG A 3 9.83 4.10 22.91
N ARG A 4 10.38 5.32 23.01
CA ARG A 4 11.46 5.82 22.13
C ARG A 4 12.64 4.85 22.04
N LYS A 5 13.05 4.27 23.18
CA LYS A 5 14.14 3.28 23.23
C LYS A 5 13.88 2.08 22.31
N ALA A 6 12.65 1.54 22.34
CA ALA A 6 12.25 0.42 21.49
C ALA A 6 12.32 0.81 20.00
N MET A 7 11.84 2.01 19.66
CA MET A 7 11.91 2.55 18.31
C MET A 7 13.33 2.67 17.77
N ILE A 8 14.25 3.21 18.58
CA ILE A 8 15.66 3.35 18.21
C ILE A 8 16.33 1.98 18.09
N SER A 9 16.08 1.05 19.02
CA SER A 9 16.66 -0.30 18.94
C SER A 9 16.17 -1.08 17.70
N THR A 10 14.98 -0.75 17.20
CA THR A 10 14.47 -1.30 15.95
C THR A 10 14.94 -0.51 14.72
N GLY A 11 15.92 0.39 14.80
CA GLY A 11 16.42 1.13 13.63
C GLY A 11 15.46 2.19 13.08
N GLY A 12 14.51 2.67 13.90
CA GLY A 12 13.60 3.75 13.54
C GLY A 12 12.48 3.36 12.57
N PHE A 13 12.00 4.37 11.83
CA PHE A 13 10.94 4.21 10.84
C PHE A 13 11.41 3.42 9.61
N VAL A 14 10.53 2.56 9.08
CA VAL A 14 10.76 1.92 7.78
C VAL A 14 10.54 2.93 6.66
N ALA A 15 11.58 3.19 5.88
CA ALA A 15 11.54 4.21 4.84
C ALA A 15 10.88 3.68 3.55
N PHE A 16 9.77 4.32 3.16
CA PHE A 16 9.13 4.14 1.86
C PHE A 16 8.89 5.48 1.17
N PRO A 17 8.72 5.51 -0.17
CA PRO A 17 8.38 6.73 -0.88
C PRO A 17 7.15 7.44 -0.27
N LEU A 18 7.26 8.76 -0.09
CA LEU A 18 6.21 9.60 0.50
C LEU A 18 5.81 9.21 1.93
N ALA A 19 6.63 8.44 2.64
CA ALA A 19 6.29 7.77 3.91
C ALA A 19 5.02 6.90 3.81
N PHE A 20 4.64 6.48 2.61
CA PHE A 20 3.43 5.71 2.38
C PHE A 20 3.63 4.26 2.86
N PHE A 21 2.72 3.75 3.70
CA PHE A 21 2.87 2.48 4.45
C PHE A 21 3.97 2.44 5.52
N THR A 22 4.67 3.56 5.79
CA THR A 22 5.74 3.59 6.80
C THR A 22 5.21 3.27 8.19
N ASP A 23 4.04 3.80 8.56
CA ASP A 23 3.42 3.56 9.86
C ASP A 23 3.06 2.08 10.04
N ASP A 24 2.38 1.47 9.05
CA ASP A 24 1.98 0.06 9.08
C ASP A 24 3.18 -0.88 9.29
N ALA A 25 4.27 -0.66 8.55
CA ALA A 25 5.48 -1.47 8.69
C ALA A 25 6.20 -1.22 10.03
N THR A 26 6.29 0.05 10.45
CA THR A 26 6.98 0.41 11.69
C THR A 26 6.23 -0.12 12.91
N TRP A 27 4.89 -0.02 12.95
CA TRP A 27 4.08 -0.57 14.03
C TRP A 27 4.13 -2.08 14.07
N SER A 28 4.11 -2.74 12.91
CA SER A 28 4.33 -4.18 12.82
C SER A 28 5.69 -4.56 13.42
N LYS A 29 6.76 -3.78 13.16
CA LYS A 29 8.07 -4.01 13.78
C LYS A 29 8.06 -3.90 15.30
N LEU A 30 7.33 -2.91 15.83
CA LEU A 30 7.27 -2.62 17.25
C LEU A 30 6.30 -3.51 18.03
N SER A 31 5.39 -4.20 17.36
CA SER A 31 4.39 -5.09 17.96
C SER A 31 4.92 -6.50 18.29
N GLY A 32 6.23 -6.74 18.20
CA GLY A 32 6.81 -8.08 18.39
C GLY A 32 6.50 -8.72 19.76
N ASN A 33 6.25 -7.90 20.79
CA ASN A 33 5.87 -8.35 22.13
C ASN A 33 4.37 -8.12 22.43
N GLY A 34 3.55 -7.95 21.40
CA GLY A 34 2.15 -7.55 21.51
C GLY A 34 1.93 -6.04 21.60
N VAL A 35 0.67 -5.64 21.58
CA VAL A 35 0.22 -4.24 21.67
C VAL A 35 -0.97 -4.16 22.61
N ALA A 36 -0.94 -3.24 23.57
CA ALA A 36 -2.11 -2.91 24.38
C ALA A 36 -2.97 -1.87 23.66
N CYS A 37 -4.28 -2.07 23.65
CA CYS A 37 -5.26 -1.17 23.05
C CYS A 37 -6.14 -0.53 24.12
N SER A 38 -6.45 0.77 23.97
CA SER A 38 -7.47 1.44 24.79
C SER A 38 -8.82 1.32 24.08
N MET A 39 -9.89 1.01 24.83
CA MET A 39 -11.25 1.02 24.31
C MET A 39 -11.86 2.43 24.22
N GLN A 40 -11.18 3.43 24.79
CA GLN A 40 -11.62 4.82 24.75
C GLN A 40 -10.98 5.56 23.56
N PRO A 41 -11.72 6.41 22.84
CA PRO A 41 -11.16 7.27 21.81
C PRO A 41 -10.31 8.37 22.48
N LEU A 42 -8.99 8.25 22.39
CA LEU A 42 -8.04 9.16 23.05
C LEU A 42 -7.51 10.27 22.14
N PHE A 43 -7.80 10.22 20.84
CA PHE A 43 -7.34 11.21 19.87
C PHE A 43 -8.25 11.23 18.63
N MET A 44 -8.19 12.34 17.88
CA MET A 44 -8.90 12.49 16.60
C MET A 44 -7.90 12.92 15.53
N PHE A 45 -7.98 12.28 14.35
CA PHE A 45 -7.19 12.71 13.21
C PHE A 45 -7.79 13.98 12.60
N ARG A 46 -6.94 14.96 12.29
CA ARG A 46 -7.32 16.14 11.51
C ARG A 46 -7.02 15.90 10.04
N PHE A 47 -8.01 16.13 9.18
CA PHE A 47 -7.78 16.33 7.76
C PHE A 47 -7.29 17.76 7.53
N SER A 48 -5.98 17.95 7.40
CA SER A 48 -5.37 19.28 7.26
C SER A 48 -5.15 19.71 5.81
N GLY A 49 -5.35 18.82 4.82
CA GLY A 49 -4.95 19.04 3.41
C GLY A 49 -3.44 19.17 3.18
N ILE A 50 -2.67 19.41 4.24
CA ILE A 50 -1.22 19.58 4.26
C ILE A 50 -0.61 18.29 4.80
N ASN A 51 -0.38 17.31 3.93
CA ASN A 51 0.46 16.17 4.28
C ASN A 51 1.18 15.60 3.04
N ILE A 52 2.29 14.89 3.30
CA ILE A 52 3.24 14.44 2.29
C ILE A 52 2.58 13.44 1.30
N SER A 53 1.49 12.78 1.70
CA SER A 53 0.81 11.75 0.91
C SER A 53 -0.50 12.22 0.24
N SER A 54 -1.16 13.30 0.67
CA SER A 54 -2.47 13.76 0.15
C SER A 54 -2.46 15.14 -0.52
N ASN A 55 -1.28 15.74 -0.73
CA ASN A 55 -1.11 16.85 -1.67
C ASN A 55 -1.65 16.51 -3.07
N LYS A 56 -1.88 17.54 -3.90
CA LYS A 56 -2.42 17.44 -5.27
C LYS A 56 -1.88 16.21 -6.01
N GLU A 57 -2.82 15.41 -6.50
CA GLU A 57 -2.47 14.10 -7.00
C GLU A 57 -2.01 14.16 -8.46
N THR A 58 -0.70 14.01 -8.64
CA THR A 58 -0.04 13.96 -9.95
C THR A 58 0.30 12.53 -10.33
N SER A 59 0.49 12.26 -11.62
CA SER A 59 0.94 10.96 -12.10
C SER A 59 2.18 10.44 -11.35
N ASP A 60 3.19 11.28 -11.17
CA ASP A 60 4.43 10.88 -10.52
C ASP A 60 4.21 10.48 -9.06
N ARG A 61 3.35 11.20 -8.34
CA ARG A 61 3.00 10.87 -6.96
C ARG A 61 2.24 9.56 -6.87
N MET A 62 1.30 9.30 -7.78
CA MET A 62 0.60 8.01 -7.84
C MET A 62 1.57 6.86 -8.13
N LEU A 63 2.54 7.05 -9.04
CA LEU A 63 3.59 6.07 -9.31
C LEU A 63 4.47 5.82 -8.08
N LEU A 64 4.79 6.85 -7.29
CA LEU A 64 5.52 6.70 -6.03
C LEU A 64 4.71 5.92 -4.98
N LYS A 65 3.41 6.17 -4.86
CA LYS A 65 2.52 5.40 -3.96
C LYS A 65 2.41 3.94 -4.38
N LEU A 66 2.28 3.68 -5.67
CA LEU A 66 2.29 2.32 -6.22
C LEU A 66 3.62 1.62 -5.89
N LYS A 67 4.75 2.30 -6.11
CA LYS A 67 6.07 1.78 -5.73
C LYS A 67 6.16 1.48 -4.23
N ALA A 68 5.66 2.39 -3.38
CA ALA A 68 5.63 2.18 -1.93
C ALA A 68 4.77 0.97 -1.53
N CYS A 69 3.62 0.74 -2.20
CA CYS A 69 2.78 -0.44 -1.97
C CYS A 69 3.54 -1.75 -2.22
N PHE A 70 4.32 -1.81 -3.30
CA PHE A 70 5.11 -3.00 -3.64
C PHE A 70 6.28 -3.21 -2.68
N LEU A 71 7.02 -2.14 -2.35
CA LEU A 71 8.07 -2.20 -1.33
C LEU A 71 7.53 -2.64 0.04
N TYR A 72 6.35 -2.16 0.43
CA TYR A 72 5.68 -2.58 1.64
C TYR A 72 5.28 -4.06 1.60
N ALA A 73 4.72 -4.54 0.48
CA ALA A 73 4.33 -5.94 0.34
C ALA A 73 5.55 -6.87 0.46
N ASP A 74 6.69 -6.51 -0.14
CA ASP A 74 7.92 -7.29 -0.04
C ASP A 74 8.56 -7.22 1.34
N TRP A 75 8.54 -6.04 1.96
CA TRP A 75 8.92 -5.87 3.35
C TRP A 75 8.08 -6.78 4.27
N MET A 76 6.75 -6.78 4.10
CA MET A 76 5.84 -7.57 4.92
C MET A 76 6.04 -9.07 4.69
N LYS A 77 6.17 -9.53 3.45
CA LYS A 77 6.52 -10.94 3.16
C LYS A 77 7.81 -11.36 3.85
N THR A 78 8.82 -10.49 3.83
CA THR A 78 10.11 -10.76 4.49
C THR A 78 9.97 -10.77 6.00
N TYR A 79 9.23 -9.82 6.55
CA TYR A 79 8.92 -9.72 7.97
C TYR A 79 8.18 -10.95 8.48
N LEU A 80 7.15 -11.41 7.77
CA LEU A 80 6.30 -12.53 8.19
C LEU A 80 7.06 -13.87 8.23
N LYS A 81 8.13 -14.04 7.44
CA LYS A 81 8.98 -15.26 7.48
C LYS A 81 9.61 -15.52 8.85
N ARG A 82 9.70 -14.52 9.73
CA ARG A 82 10.26 -14.66 11.08
C ARG A 82 9.25 -15.21 12.09
N ILE A 83 7.98 -15.30 11.71
CA ILE A 83 6.89 -15.76 12.57
C ILE A 83 6.66 -17.24 12.26
N GLU A 84 6.91 -18.08 13.25
CA GLU A 84 6.60 -19.51 13.18
C GLU A 84 5.13 -19.73 13.52
N CYS A 85 4.39 -20.38 12.62
CA CYS A 85 2.99 -20.75 12.85
C CYS A 85 2.92 -22.10 13.57
N LYS A 86 2.29 -22.12 14.75
CA LYS A 86 2.21 -23.30 15.65
C LYS A 86 1.07 -24.26 15.31
N ASN A 87 0.05 -23.79 14.60
CA ASN A 87 -1.14 -24.56 14.26
C ASN A 87 -1.70 -24.14 12.90
N GLU A 88 -2.69 -24.90 12.42
CA GLU A 88 -3.32 -24.65 11.12
C GLU A 88 -4.12 -23.34 11.08
N GLN A 89 -4.69 -22.89 12.21
CA GLN A 89 -5.39 -21.60 12.26
C GLN A 89 -4.42 -20.43 12.00
N GLU A 90 -3.23 -20.47 12.60
CA GLU A 90 -2.17 -19.47 12.39
C GLU A 90 -1.64 -19.49 10.95
N LYS A 91 -1.48 -20.68 10.35
CA LYS A 91 -1.10 -20.80 8.93
C LYS A 91 -2.16 -20.21 8.01
N ALA A 92 -3.44 -20.51 8.25
CA ALA A 92 -4.55 -19.94 7.49
C ALA A 92 -4.60 -18.41 7.65
N PHE A 93 -4.39 -17.90 8.86
CA PHE A 93 -4.30 -16.47 9.12
C PHE A 93 -3.13 -15.81 8.37
N MET A 94 -1.95 -16.45 8.37
CA MET A 94 -0.78 -15.99 7.61
C MET A 94 -1.08 -15.92 6.10
N GLN A 95 -1.73 -16.95 5.55
CA GLN A 95 -2.15 -16.96 4.14
C GLN A 95 -3.14 -15.84 3.83
N ASN A 96 -4.10 -15.56 4.72
CA ASN A 96 -5.04 -14.45 4.56
C ASN A 96 -4.33 -13.08 4.53
N ILE A 97 -3.31 -12.88 5.38
CA ILE A 97 -2.49 -11.66 5.33
C ILE A 97 -1.79 -11.54 3.96
N LEU A 98 -1.14 -12.61 3.49
CA LEU A 98 -0.45 -12.62 2.19
C LEU A 98 -1.42 -12.36 1.02
N MET A 99 -2.63 -12.91 1.10
CA MET A 99 -3.68 -12.67 0.12
C MET A 99 -4.13 -11.21 0.15
N GLY A 100 -4.33 -10.63 1.35
CA GLY A 100 -4.65 -9.23 1.55
C GLY A 100 -3.59 -8.27 0.98
N LEU A 101 -2.30 -8.61 1.10
CA LEU A 101 -1.22 -7.84 0.46
C LEU A 101 -1.37 -7.84 -1.07
N LYS A 102 -1.65 -9.01 -1.67
CA LYS A 102 -1.86 -9.14 -3.12
C LYS A 102 -3.07 -8.31 -3.58
N TYR A 103 -4.18 -8.36 -2.85
CA TYR A 103 -5.36 -7.54 -3.17
C TYR A 103 -5.06 -6.04 -3.09
N LYS A 104 -4.35 -5.61 -2.06
CA LYS A 104 -3.92 -4.21 -1.93
C LYS A 104 -3.04 -3.78 -3.11
N GLN A 105 -2.09 -4.62 -3.55
CA GLN A 105 -1.28 -4.34 -4.75
C GLN A 105 -2.16 -4.20 -6.01
N LEU A 106 -3.16 -5.06 -6.20
CA LEU A 106 -4.11 -4.98 -7.32
C LEU A 106 -4.95 -3.70 -7.29
N GLU A 107 -5.40 -3.28 -6.12
CA GLU A 107 -6.13 -2.02 -5.94
C GLU A 107 -5.27 -0.82 -6.32
N TRP A 108 -4.01 -0.78 -5.87
CA TRP A 108 -3.08 0.30 -6.21
C TRP A 108 -2.71 0.31 -7.70
N ILE A 109 -2.56 -0.85 -8.33
CA ILE A 109 -2.42 -0.92 -9.80
C ILE A 109 -3.65 -0.28 -10.44
N ASN A 110 -4.86 -0.75 -10.13
CA ASN A 110 -6.10 -0.25 -10.71
C ASN A 110 -6.26 1.27 -10.50
N TRP A 111 -6.06 1.73 -9.28
CA TRP A 111 -6.22 3.14 -8.91
C TRP A 111 -5.23 4.03 -9.68
N THR A 112 -3.97 3.61 -9.77
CA THR A 112 -2.93 4.32 -10.52
C THR A 112 -3.23 4.29 -12.02
N THR A 113 -3.57 3.13 -12.58
CA THR A 113 -3.80 2.98 -14.01
C THR A 113 -5.02 3.73 -14.48
N CYS A 114 -6.10 3.84 -13.70
CA CYS A 114 -7.31 4.55 -14.13
C CYS A 114 -7.17 6.08 -14.07
N ARG A 115 -6.26 6.61 -13.24
CA ARG A 115 -6.14 8.06 -12.98
C ARG A 115 -4.92 8.72 -13.63
N THR A 116 -3.99 7.93 -14.18
CA THR A 116 -2.78 8.44 -14.84
C THR A 116 -2.98 8.63 -16.34
N ASN A 117 -2.07 9.38 -17.00
CA ASN A 117 -2.04 9.52 -18.45
C ASN A 117 -1.58 8.22 -19.16
N PHE A 118 -1.70 8.12 -20.49
CA PHE A 118 -1.48 6.85 -21.20
C PHE A 118 0.00 6.45 -21.16
N LYS A 119 0.89 7.44 -21.20
CA LYS A 119 2.33 7.23 -21.05
C LYS A 119 2.63 6.57 -19.70
N ASP A 120 2.03 7.05 -18.62
CA ASP A 120 2.22 6.51 -17.28
C ASP A 120 1.51 5.16 -17.08
N PHE A 121 0.32 4.98 -17.66
CA PHE A 121 -0.31 3.66 -17.76
C PHE A 121 0.65 2.64 -18.38
N MET A 122 1.28 3.00 -19.50
CA MET A 122 2.23 2.12 -20.19
C MET A 122 3.50 1.87 -19.35
N LYS A 123 3.94 2.82 -18.51
CA LYS A 123 5.02 2.56 -17.54
C LYS A 123 4.61 1.47 -16.54
N VAL A 124 3.40 1.56 -16.00
CA VAL A 124 2.86 0.54 -15.07
C VAL A 124 2.73 -0.81 -15.78
N TYR A 125 2.13 -0.85 -16.97
CA TYR A 125 1.95 -2.08 -17.75
C TYR A 125 3.29 -2.73 -18.13
N ARG A 126 4.33 -1.96 -18.47
CA ARG A 126 5.62 -2.54 -18.86
C ARG A 126 6.37 -3.20 -17.70
N ASN A 127 6.09 -2.80 -16.46
CA ASN A 127 6.69 -3.41 -15.28
C ASN A 127 6.28 -4.90 -15.16
N LYS A 128 7.26 -5.80 -15.18
CA LYS A 128 7.05 -7.25 -15.16
C LYS A 128 6.35 -7.71 -13.87
N GLU A 129 6.73 -7.14 -12.73
CA GLU A 129 6.16 -7.51 -11.44
C GLU A 129 4.67 -7.15 -11.37
N TYR A 130 4.32 -5.93 -11.80
CA TYR A 130 2.94 -5.47 -11.82
C TYR A 130 2.09 -6.33 -12.77
N ARG A 131 2.67 -6.74 -13.91
CA ARG A 131 1.99 -7.64 -14.86
C ARG A 131 1.69 -9.00 -14.27
N ASN A 132 2.67 -9.59 -13.60
CA ASN A 132 2.53 -10.91 -13.01
C ASN A 132 1.43 -10.95 -11.94
N ILE A 133 1.29 -9.87 -11.16
CA ILE A 133 0.24 -9.79 -10.14
C ILE A 133 -1.15 -9.60 -10.77
N CYS A 134 -1.27 -8.73 -11.78
CA CYS A 134 -2.57 -8.38 -12.36
C CYS A 134 -3.17 -9.46 -13.26
N GLY A 135 -2.33 -10.16 -14.03
CA GLY A 135 -2.76 -11.11 -15.06
C GLY A 135 -3.28 -10.43 -16.35
N THR A 136 -3.18 -11.14 -17.48
CA THR A 136 -3.43 -10.57 -18.82
C THR A 136 -4.86 -10.05 -19.01
N ALA A 137 -5.87 -10.80 -18.58
CA ALA A 137 -7.28 -10.41 -18.74
C ALA A 137 -7.62 -9.10 -18.00
N ARG A 138 -7.04 -8.90 -16.81
CA ARG A 138 -7.29 -7.70 -16.00
C ARG A 138 -6.67 -6.46 -16.62
N TRP A 139 -5.54 -6.58 -17.31
CA TRP A 139 -4.93 -5.45 -18.03
C TRP A 139 -5.82 -4.91 -19.14
N PHE A 140 -6.53 -5.78 -19.85
CA PHE A 140 -7.48 -5.36 -20.87
C PHE A 140 -8.61 -4.52 -20.26
N VAL A 141 -9.16 -4.97 -19.13
CA VAL A 141 -10.18 -4.21 -18.37
C VAL A 141 -9.63 -2.86 -17.89
N LEU A 142 -8.40 -2.82 -17.38
CA LEU A 142 -7.77 -1.57 -16.93
C LEU A 142 -7.51 -0.59 -18.08
N LEU A 143 -7.15 -1.08 -19.27
CA LEU A 143 -6.98 -0.25 -20.46
C LEU A 143 -8.31 0.39 -20.86
N LEU A 144 -9.39 -0.40 -20.95
CA LEU A 144 -10.73 0.10 -21.27
C LEU A 144 -11.19 1.15 -20.26
N ARG A 145 -10.96 0.91 -18.96
CA ARG A 145 -11.26 1.89 -17.90
C ARG A 145 -10.44 3.16 -18.01
N ASN A 146 -9.14 3.06 -18.29
CA ASN A 146 -8.27 4.23 -18.47
C ASN A 146 -8.72 5.12 -19.63
N ILE A 147 -9.18 4.51 -20.73
CA ILE A 147 -9.77 5.23 -21.86
C ILE A 147 -11.11 5.86 -21.42
N ASN A 148 -11.99 5.08 -20.78
CA ASN A 148 -13.32 5.55 -20.38
C ASN A 148 -13.28 6.78 -19.46
N GLU A 149 -12.47 6.71 -18.40
CA GLU A 149 -12.28 7.78 -17.41
C GLU A 149 -11.73 9.08 -18.01
N ARG A 150 -11.04 9.01 -19.16
CA ARG A 150 -10.51 10.20 -19.83
C ARG A 150 -11.44 10.81 -20.86
N PHE A 151 -12.20 9.99 -21.56
CA PHE A 151 -12.98 10.44 -22.70
C PHE A 151 -14.46 10.63 -22.38
N PHE A 152 -14.99 9.97 -21.35
CA PHE A 152 -16.43 9.93 -21.09
C PHE A 152 -16.86 10.37 -19.69
N VAL A 153 -15.93 10.41 -18.72
CA VAL A 153 -16.22 10.94 -17.37
C VAL A 153 -15.86 12.43 -17.34
N ARG A 154 -16.88 13.31 -17.36
CA ARG A 154 -16.69 14.75 -17.09
C ARG A 154 -16.05 14.90 -15.71
N LYS A 155 -14.94 15.64 -15.64
CA LYS A 155 -14.34 16.06 -14.37
C LYS A 155 -15.18 17.19 -13.74
N ASP A 156 -16.38 16.86 -13.30
CA ASP A 156 -17.14 17.72 -12.40
C ASP A 156 -16.92 17.20 -10.97
N TYR A 157 -15.80 17.58 -10.36
CA TYR A 157 -15.61 17.43 -8.92
C TYR A 157 -15.02 18.74 -8.37
N TYR A 158 -15.87 19.42 -7.59
CA TYR A 158 -15.58 20.58 -6.74
C TYR A 158 -14.46 20.29 -5.73
#